data_AF-A0A8S9QAE0-F1
#
_entry.id   AF-A0A8S9QAE0-F1
#
_cell.length_a   1.000
_cell.length_b   1.000
_cell.length_c   1.000
_cell.angle_alpha   90.00
_cell.angle_beta   90.00
_cell.angle_gamma   90.00
#
_symmetry.space_group_name_H-M   'P 1'
#
loop_
_entity.id
_entity.type
_entity.pdbx_description
1 polymer ?
#
loop_
_entity_poly.entity_id
_entity_poly.type
_entity_poly.pdbx_seq_one_letter_code
_entity_poly.pdbx_strand_id
1 'polypeptide(L)'
;MKNFHQRDEHDTDTRKSETKRNKNMKRLGGGGLSLQTFANLKSKNSHYNPALIKKQKEFYKNAKYVSKFRKSLKQQNSHEKDEMKMQSFHEEDETGESSSKVVNKGKSHKRIGVEEVYKQTREEMEKARREREEAFQAKKQAKEEAESRRKAAKGKMMRKTRHGQPVMKYRIEHLLESIKKSAENDGKNHMTSSC
;
A
#
# COMPACT_ATOMS: atom_id res chain seq x y z
N MET A 1 -43.35 43.75 -33.55
CA MET A 1 -42.51 44.44 -32.54
C MET A 1 -42.72 43.68 -31.22
N LYS A 2 -41.75 43.15 -30.48
CA LYS A 2 -40.32 43.45 -30.30
C LYS A 2 -39.56 42.14 -30.08
N ASN A 3 -38.40 42.00 -30.72
CA ASN A 3 -37.39 40.99 -30.39
C ASN A 3 -36.59 41.50 -29.19
N PHE A 4 -36.31 40.65 -28.20
CA PHE A 4 -35.26 40.91 -27.22
C PHE A 4 -34.15 39.87 -27.39
N HIS A 5 -33.07 40.32 -28.02
CA HIS A 5 -31.75 39.74 -27.83
C HIS A 5 -31.25 40.12 -26.44
N GLN A 6 -30.81 39.14 -25.66
CA GLN A 6 -29.75 39.36 -24.68
C GLN A 6 -28.67 38.32 -24.91
N ARG A 7 -27.51 38.83 -25.31
CA ARG A 7 -26.25 38.13 -25.52
C ARG A 7 -25.35 38.53 -24.35
N ASP A 8 -24.87 37.50 -23.65
CA ASP A 8 -23.66 37.34 -22.83
C ASP A 8 -23.29 38.39 -21.76
N GLU A 9 -22.88 37.93 -20.57
CA GLU A 9 -21.50 38.16 -20.06
C GLU A 9 -21.26 37.45 -18.69
N HIS A 10 -20.07 36.82 -18.61
CA HIS A 10 -19.28 36.44 -17.44
C HIS A 10 -19.78 35.39 -16.42
N ASP A 11 -19.42 34.11 -16.66
CA ASP A 11 -19.09 33.18 -15.55
C ASP A 11 -18.14 32.04 -15.99
N THR A 12 -16.95 32.41 -16.52
CA THR A 12 -15.94 31.43 -16.99
C THR A 12 -14.75 31.26 -16.05
N ASP A 13 -14.62 32.09 -15.01
CA ASP A 13 -13.48 32.05 -14.08
C ASP A 13 -13.65 31.04 -12.94
N THR A 14 -14.87 30.80 -12.49
CA THR A 14 -15.19 29.78 -11.48
C THR A 14 -14.84 28.36 -11.97
N ARG A 15 -15.17 28.03 -13.22
CA ARG A 15 -14.92 26.70 -13.83
C ARG A 15 -13.43 26.36 -13.99
N LYS A 16 -12.57 27.34 -14.24
CA LYS A 16 -11.11 27.13 -14.35
C LYS A 16 -10.45 26.79 -13.01
N SER A 17 -11.02 27.26 -11.89
CA SER A 17 -10.49 26.98 -10.54
C SER A 17 -10.81 25.57 -10.06
N GLU A 18 -12.02 25.07 -10.33
CA GLU A 18 -12.47 23.72 -9.97
C GLU A 18 -11.71 22.63 -10.73
N THR A 19 -11.46 22.84 -12.03
CA THR A 19 -10.70 21.90 -12.87
C THR A 19 -9.25 21.74 -12.40
N LYS A 20 -8.63 22.78 -11.84
CA LYS A 20 -7.28 22.72 -11.26
C LYS A 20 -7.27 21.99 -9.91
N ARG A 21 -8.27 22.20 -9.04
CA ARG A 21 -8.41 21.47 -7.76
C ARG A 21 -8.64 19.96 -7.99
N ASN A 22 -9.49 19.60 -8.96
CA ASN A 22 -9.77 18.20 -9.31
C ASN A 22 -8.55 17.47 -9.89
N LYS A 23 -7.70 18.15 -10.66
CA LYS A 23 -6.42 17.59 -11.15
C LYS A 23 -5.42 17.35 -10.02
N ASN A 24 -5.41 18.21 -9.00
CA ASN A 24 -4.51 18.06 -7.85
C ASN A 24 -4.95 16.91 -6.93
N MET A 25 -6.26 16.67 -6.81
CA MET A 25 -6.78 15.52 -6.05
C MET A 25 -6.40 14.17 -6.66
N LYS A 26 -6.35 14.06 -8.00
CA LYS A 26 -5.86 12.83 -8.66
C LYS A 26 -4.38 12.55 -8.38
N ARG A 27 -3.56 13.58 -8.13
CA ARG A 27 -2.11 13.46 -7.85
C ARG A 27 -1.80 13.06 -6.40
N LEU A 28 -2.72 13.33 -5.46
CA LEU A 28 -2.57 13.01 -4.03
C LEU A 28 -3.29 11.71 -3.62
N GLY A 29 -3.64 10.84 -4.57
CA GLY A 29 -4.36 9.59 -4.27
C GLY A 29 -5.84 9.80 -3.95
N GLY A 30 -6.47 10.80 -4.57
CA GLY A 30 -7.88 11.19 -4.39
C GLY A 30 -8.90 10.16 -4.85
N GLY A 31 -9.01 9.08 -4.09
CA GLY A 31 -9.98 8.01 -4.25
C GLY A 31 -9.89 6.99 -3.11
N GLY A 32 -9.54 7.45 -1.91
CA GLY A 32 -9.58 6.60 -0.71
C GLY A 32 -11.02 6.17 -0.42
N LEU A 33 -11.18 4.95 0.10
CA LEU A 33 -12.47 4.47 0.59
C LEU A 33 -13.09 5.51 1.54
N SER A 34 -14.39 5.78 1.42
CA SER A 34 -15.07 6.70 2.33
C SER A 34 -14.89 6.23 3.78
N LEU A 35 -14.83 7.18 4.72
CA LEU A 35 -14.72 6.86 6.16
C LEU A 35 -15.81 5.88 6.61
N GLN A 36 -17.01 6.03 6.06
CA GLN A 36 -18.13 5.12 6.26
C GLN A 36 -17.81 3.70 5.78
N THR A 37 -17.12 3.55 4.64
CA THR A 37 -16.69 2.23 4.15
C THR A 37 -15.64 1.61 5.07
N PHE A 38 -14.71 2.40 5.60
CA PHE A 38 -13.69 1.91 6.55
C PHE A 38 -14.31 1.47 7.88
N ALA A 39 -15.24 2.26 8.42
CA ALA A 39 -15.99 1.90 9.63
C ALA A 39 -16.83 0.62 9.41
N ASN A 40 -17.52 0.53 8.26
CA ASN A 40 -18.33 -0.63 7.91
C ASN A 40 -17.51 -1.90 7.65
N LEU A 41 -16.23 -1.78 7.25
CA LEU A 41 -15.35 -2.93 7.05
C LEU A 41 -15.00 -3.63 8.36
N LYS A 42 -15.02 -2.90 9.49
CA LYS A 42 -14.81 -3.45 10.83
C LYS A 42 -16.11 -3.88 11.53
N SER A 43 -17.24 -3.25 11.21
CA SER A 43 -18.52 -3.56 11.86
C SER A 43 -19.29 -4.71 11.22
N LYS A 44 -19.07 -4.99 9.92
CA LYS A 44 -19.65 -6.16 9.26
C LYS A 44 -18.91 -7.41 9.73
N ASN A 45 -19.62 -8.33 10.36
CA ASN A 45 -19.17 -9.71 10.63
C ASN A 45 -18.98 -10.47 9.30
N SER A 46 -18.02 -10.02 8.49
CA SER A 46 -17.66 -10.64 7.23
C SER A 46 -16.89 -11.91 7.55
N HIS A 47 -17.62 -13.02 7.67
CA HIS A 47 -17.02 -14.35 7.83
C HIS A 47 -15.95 -14.55 6.76
N TYR A 48 -14.70 -14.64 7.20
CA TYR A 48 -13.55 -14.75 6.33
C TYR A 48 -13.58 -16.12 5.62
N ASN A 49 -14.01 -16.12 4.36
CA ASN A 49 -13.98 -17.31 3.51
C ASN A 49 -12.83 -17.19 2.49
N PRO A 50 -11.71 -17.90 2.70
CA PRO A 50 -10.54 -17.79 1.82
C PRO A 50 -10.83 -18.26 0.39
N ALA A 51 -11.76 -19.19 0.19
CA ALA A 51 -12.12 -19.69 -1.14
C ALA A 51 -12.84 -18.62 -1.98
N LEU A 52 -13.76 -17.85 -1.38
CA LEU A 52 -14.46 -16.75 -2.07
C LEU A 52 -13.49 -15.62 -2.43
N ILE A 53 -12.60 -15.26 -1.52
CA ILE A 53 -11.57 -14.24 -1.76
C ILE A 53 -10.64 -14.68 -2.90
N LYS A 54 -10.24 -15.95 -2.94
CA LYS A 54 -9.41 -16.51 -4.01
C LYS A 54 -10.13 -16.42 -5.36
N LYS A 55 -11.40 -16.82 -5.44
CA LYS A 55 -12.22 -16.70 -6.66
C LYS A 55 -12.34 -15.26 -7.15
N GLN A 56 -12.59 -14.31 -6.25
CA GLN A 56 -12.68 -12.89 -6.62
C GLN A 56 -11.35 -12.34 -7.17
N LYS A 57 -10.22 -12.71 -6.54
CA LYS A 57 -8.89 -12.33 -7.00
C LYS A 57 -8.59 -12.88 -8.39
N GLU A 58 -8.89 -14.16 -8.62
CA GLU A 58 -8.70 -14.83 -9.91
C GLU A 58 -9.59 -14.20 -10.99
N PHE A 59 -10.87 -13.95 -10.70
CA PHE A 59 -11.78 -13.27 -11.62
C PHE A 59 -11.24 -11.91 -12.06
N TYR A 60 -10.79 -11.09 -11.11
CA TYR A 60 -10.21 -9.78 -11.42
C TYR A 60 -8.92 -9.88 -12.25
N LYS A 61 -8.06 -10.84 -11.92
CA LYS A 61 -6.83 -11.11 -12.67
C LYS A 61 -7.15 -11.49 -14.12
N ASN A 62 -8.14 -12.37 -14.32
CA ASN A 62 -8.58 -12.81 -15.64
C ASN A 62 -9.24 -11.68 -16.43
N ALA A 63 -10.13 -10.90 -15.83
CA ALA A 63 -10.73 -9.74 -16.46
C ALA A 63 -9.67 -8.73 -16.92
N LYS A 64 -8.62 -8.53 -16.12
CA LYS A 64 -7.47 -7.69 -16.50
C LYS A 64 -6.75 -8.25 -17.72
N TYR A 65 -6.48 -9.56 -17.78
CA TYR A 65 -5.84 -10.16 -18.96
C TYR A 65 -6.71 -10.10 -20.20
N VAL A 66 -8.01 -10.39 -20.10
CA VAL A 66 -8.96 -10.24 -21.22
C VAL A 66 -8.97 -8.79 -21.72
N SER A 67 -9.00 -7.82 -20.82
CA SER A 67 -8.96 -6.41 -21.22
C SER A 67 -7.67 -6.02 -21.92
N LYS A 68 -6.52 -6.56 -21.48
CA LYS A 68 -5.21 -6.36 -22.13
C LYS A 68 -5.20 -6.97 -23.52
N PHE A 69 -5.65 -8.22 -23.65
CA PHE A 69 -5.72 -8.94 -24.92
C PHE A 69 -6.64 -8.23 -25.91
N ARG A 70 -7.83 -7.80 -25.47
CA ARG A 70 -8.75 -7.02 -26.32
C ARG A 70 -8.13 -5.69 -26.76
N LYS A 71 -7.27 -5.07 -25.95
CA LYS A 71 -6.54 -3.85 -26.32
C LYS A 71 -5.44 -4.14 -27.33
N SER A 72 -4.65 -5.19 -27.15
CA SER A 72 -3.60 -5.56 -28.11
C SER A 72 -4.20 -5.95 -29.46
N LEU A 73 -5.31 -6.70 -29.47
CA LEU A 73 -6.03 -7.01 -30.70
C LEU A 73 -6.51 -5.74 -31.41
N LYS A 74 -7.06 -4.77 -30.67
CA LYS A 74 -7.46 -3.48 -31.27
C LYS A 74 -6.26 -2.75 -31.88
N GLN A 75 -5.11 -2.73 -31.20
CA GLN A 75 -3.89 -2.10 -31.72
C GLN A 75 -3.37 -2.78 -32.99
N GLN A 76 -3.41 -4.11 -33.07
CA GLN A 76 -3.04 -4.82 -34.29
C GLN A 76 -4.00 -4.51 -35.45
N ASN A 77 -5.31 -4.53 -35.20
CA ASN A 77 -6.31 -4.16 -36.21
C ASN A 77 -6.25 -2.67 -36.62
N SER A 78 -5.76 -1.79 -35.74
CA SER A 78 -5.49 -0.39 -36.08
C SER A 78 -4.25 -0.26 -36.97
N HIS A 79 -3.17 -0.97 -36.66
CA HIS A 79 -1.97 -1.00 -37.48
C HIS A 79 -2.21 -1.57 -38.88
N GLU A 80 -2.99 -2.65 -39.01
CA GLU A 80 -3.35 -3.21 -40.34
C GLU A 80 -4.17 -2.23 -41.20
N LYS A 81 -5.02 -1.40 -40.57
CA LYS A 81 -5.79 -0.36 -41.28
C LYS A 81 -4.96 0.87 -41.63
N ASP A 82 -4.01 1.24 -40.77
CA ASP A 82 -3.11 2.38 -41.01
C ASP A 82 -2.02 2.04 -42.04
N GLU A 83 -1.54 0.79 -42.10
CA GLU A 83 -0.60 0.33 -43.12
C GLU A 83 -1.25 0.25 -44.52
N MET A 84 -2.52 -0.15 -44.63
CA MET A 84 -3.26 -0.06 -45.90
C MET A 84 -3.48 1.40 -46.35
N LYS A 85 -3.59 2.35 -45.42
CA LYS A 85 -3.77 3.77 -45.73
C LYS A 85 -2.47 4.48 -46.13
N MET A 86 -1.32 3.98 -45.67
CA MET A 86 0.00 4.50 -46.04
C MET A 86 0.46 4.02 -47.43
N GLN A 87 -0.02 2.87 -47.93
CA GLN A 87 0.30 2.42 -49.28
C GLN A 87 -0.46 3.18 -50.39
N SER A 88 -1.52 3.92 -50.06
CA SER A 88 -2.30 4.69 -51.04
C SER A 88 -1.88 6.16 -51.18
N PHE A 89 -0.76 6.58 -50.57
CA PHE A 89 -0.33 7.98 -50.51
C PHE A 89 1.05 8.24 -51.11
N HIS A 90 1.62 7.27 -51.83
CA HIS A 90 2.92 7.44 -52.50
C HIS A 90 2.76 7.61 -54.01
N GLU A 91 2.07 8.68 -54.40
CA GLU A 91 2.25 9.37 -55.68
C GLU A 91 1.86 10.84 -55.44
N GLU A 92 2.72 11.76 -55.90
CA GLU A 92 2.59 13.23 -55.83
C GLU A 92 2.90 13.83 -54.42
N ASP A 93 3.78 14.81 -54.20
CA ASP A 93 4.42 15.80 -55.05
C ASP A 93 5.58 16.47 -54.26
N GLU A 94 6.54 17.06 -54.97
CA GLU A 94 7.70 17.78 -54.42
C GLU A 94 7.34 19.15 -53.81
N THR A 95 8.31 19.74 -53.09
CA THR A 95 8.51 21.20 -52.85
C THR A 95 8.11 21.74 -51.47
N GLY A 96 9.08 22.31 -50.73
CA GLY A 96 8.79 23.34 -49.72
C GLY A 96 9.68 23.39 -48.48
N GLU A 97 10.89 23.90 -48.65
CA GLU A 97 11.83 24.38 -47.62
C GLU A 97 11.22 25.45 -46.68
N SER A 98 11.60 25.45 -45.39
CA SER A 98 12.08 26.64 -44.65
C SER A 98 12.02 26.50 -43.13
N SER A 99 12.95 27.19 -42.50
CA SER A 99 13.54 26.99 -41.19
C SER A 99 12.99 27.95 -40.12
N SER A 100 13.13 27.60 -38.84
CA SER A 100 13.75 28.50 -37.85
C SER A 100 13.86 27.82 -36.47
N LYS A 101 15.12 27.67 -36.03
CA LYS A 101 15.48 27.29 -34.65
C LYS A 101 15.29 28.51 -33.74
N VAL A 102 14.56 28.35 -32.64
CA VAL A 102 14.66 29.24 -31.48
C VAL A 102 14.91 28.39 -30.23
N VAL A 103 16.15 28.46 -29.73
CA VAL A 103 16.63 27.69 -28.58
C VAL A 103 16.47 28.52 -27.32
N ASN A 104 15.42 28.26 -26.54
CA ASN A 104 15.30 28.79 -25.17
C ASN A 104 16.11 27.90 -24.20
N LYS A 105 17.25 28.42 -23.71
CA LYS A 105 18.04 27.84 -22.62
C LYS A 105 17.33 28.07 -21.27
N GLY A 106 16.34 27.23 -20.97
CA GLY A 106 15.86 27.05 -19.61
C GLY A 106 16.80 26.13 -18.84
N LYS A 107 17.16 26.51 -17.61
CA LYS A 107 17.98 25.72 -16.65
C LYS A 107 17.61 24.24 -16.74
N SER A 108 18.51 23.41 -17.26
CA SER A 108 18.25 21.97 -17.33
C SER A 108 18.24 21.43 -15.90
N HIS A 109 17.06 21.03 -15.42
CA HIS A 109 17.02 19.97 -14.44
C HIS A 109 17.76 18.80 -15.08
N LYS A 110 18.96 18.47 -14.58
CA LYS A 110 19.68 17.27 -14.97
C LYS A 110 18.66 16.14 -14.88
N ARG A 111 18.29 15.58 -16.04
CA ARG A 111 17.38 14.45 -16.10
C ARG A 111 18.12 13.32 -15.41
N ILE A 112 17.70 12.98 -14.19
CA ILE A 112 18.22 11.81 -13.47
C ILE A 112 18.15 10.65 -14.47
N GLY A 113 19.30 10.06 -14.74
CA GLY A 113 19.41 9.03 -15.76
C GLY A 113 18.47 7.89 -15.39
N VAL A 114 17.80 7.29 -16.39
CA VAL A 114 16.95 6.11 -16.15
C VAL A 114 17.73 5.05 -15.35
N GLU A 115 19.02 4.90 -15.64
CA GLU A 115 19.94 4.02 -14.93
C GLU A 115 20.18 4.37 -13.45
N GLU A 116 20.22 5.66 -13.10
CA GLU A 116 20.37 6.10 -11.70
C GLU A 116 19.13 5.77 -10.87
N VAL A 117 17.93 5.91 -11.46
CA VAL A 117 16.66 5.50 -10.82
C VAL A 117 16.63 3.99 -10.60
N TYR A 118 17.13 3.20 -11.56
CA TYR A 118 17.22 1.74 -11.40
C TYR A 118 18.19 1.31 -10.30
N LYS A 119 19.35 1.97 -10.18
CA LYS A 119 20.33 1.69 -9.11
C LYS A 119 19.76 2.05 -7.74
N GLN A 120 19.15 3.24 -7.61
CA GLN A 120 18.53 3.70 -6.37
C GLN A 120 17.39 2.77 -5.91
N THR A 121 16.48 2.39 -6.82
CA THR A 121 15.36 1.48 -6.47
C THR A 121 15.82 0.08 -6.04
N ARG A 122 16.93 -0.41 -6.60
CA ARG A 122 17.52 -1.69 -6.19
C ARG A 122 18.16 -1.61 -4.81
N GLU A 123 18.92 -0.55 -4.54
CA GLU A 123 19.56 -0.32 -3.24
C GLU A 123 18.53 -0.12 -2.12
N GLU A 124 17.45 0.60 -2.39
CA GLU A 124 16.34 0.79 -1.43
C GLU A 124 15.60 -0.52 -1.16
N MET A 125 15.37 -1.34 -2.18
CA MET A 125 14.72 -2.65 -2.03
C MET A 125 15.59 -3.62 -1.21
N GLU A 126 16.91 -3.61 -1.42
CA GLU A 126 17.85 -4.44 -0.66
C GLU A 126 18.01 -3.97 0.79
N LYS A 127 17.96 -2.65 1.06
CA LYS A 127 17.91 -2.10 2.42
C LYS A 127 16.61 -2.46 3.13
N ALA A 128 15.46 -2.28 2.48
CA ALA A 128 14.16 -2.63 3.03
C ALA A 128 14.03 -4.15 3.29
N ARG A 129 14.72 -4.99 2.50
CA ARG A 129 14.79 -6.42 2.74
C ARG A 129 15.62 -6.74 3.99
N ARG A 130 16.79 -6.11 4.14
CA ARG A 130 17.63 -6.26 5.34
C ARG A 130 16.93 -5.80 6.62
N GLU A 131 16.32 -4.62 6.61
CA GLU A 131 15.56 -4.11 7.76
C GLU A 131 14.41 -5.04 8.18
N ARG A 132 13.71 -5.64 7.20
CA ARG A 132 12.67 -6.64 7.49
C ARG A 132 13.24 -7.93 8.05
N GLU A 133 14.37 -8.39 7.52
CA GLU A 133 15.04 -9.59 8.00
C GLU A 133 15.56 -9.39 9.44
N GLU A 134 16.12 -8.22 9.75
CA GLU A 134 16.54 -7.83 11.11
C GLU A 134 15.36 -7.74 12.07
N ALA A 135 14.28 -7.06 11.69
CA ALA A 135 13.07 -6.98 12.51
C ALA A 135 12.44 -8.37 12.75
N PHE A 136 12.48 -9.24 11.75
CA PHE A 136 12.00 -10.61 11.89
C PHE A 136 12.89 -11.44 12.81
N GLN A 137 14.21 -11.31 12.72
CA GLN A 137 15.15 -11.98 13.60
C GLN A 137 15.01 -11.51 15.05
N ALA A 138 14.93 -10.20 15.29
CA ALA A 138 14.69 -9.64 16.62
C ALA A 138 13.39 -10.17 17.23
N LYS A 139 12.31 -10.21 16.44
CA LYS A 139 11.02 -10.77 16.86
C LYS A 139 11.09 -12.28 17.13
N LYS A 140 11.91 -13.02 16.37
CA LYS A 140 12.13 -14.46 16.57
C LYS A 140 12.89 -14.70 17.87
N GLN A 141 13.98 -13.97 18.11
CA GLN A 141 14.78 -14.07 19.33
C GLN A 141 13.94 -13.73 20.58
N ALA A 142 13.16 -12.65 20.53
CA ALA A 142 12.27 -12.29 21.65
C ALA A 142 11.23 -13.37 21.96
N LYS A 143 10.68 -14.03 20.94
CA LYS A 143 9.77 -15.16 21.12
C LYS A 143 10.45 -16.38 21.72
N GLU A 144 11.64 -16.72 21.22
CA GLU A 144 12.43 -17.84 21.70
C GLU A 144 12.85 -17.65 23.16
N GLU A 145 13.24 -16.43 23.54
CA GLU A 145 13.56 -16.08 24.91
C GLU A 145 12.34 -16.17 25.84
N ALA A 146 11.19 -15.66 25.41
CA ALA A 146 9.95 -15.79 26.18
C ALA A 146 9.54 -17.26 26.34
N GLU A 147 9.71 -18.07 25.29
CA GLU A 147 9.41 -19.49 25.33
C GLU A 147 10.40 -20.27 26.20
N SER A 148 11.69 -19.96 26.17
CA SER A 148 12.72 -20.59 27.00
C SER A 148 12.48 -20.29 28.48
N ARG A 149 12.15 -19.04 28.82
CA ARG A 149 11.73 -18.63 30.17
C ARG A 149 10.49 -19.39 30.63
N ARG A 150 9.47 -19.50 29.76
CA ARG A 150 8.24 -20.27 30.06
C ARG A 150 8.53 -21.76 30.28
N LYS A 151 9.36 -22.38 29.43
CA LYS A 151 9.75 -23.79 29.54
C LYS A 151 10.56 -24.06 30.81
N ALA A 152 11.48 -23.17 31.17
CA ALA A 152 12.27 -23.29 32.39
C ALA A 152 11.38 -23.20 33.64
N ALA A 153 10.48 -22.21 33.70
CA ALA A 153 9.51 -22.07 34.78
C ALA A 153 8.59 -23.29 34.88
N LYS A 154 8.01 -23.73 33.75
CA LYS A 154 7.17 -24.93 33.68
C LYS A 154 7.94 -26.18 34.10
N GLY A 155 9.20 -26.31 33.68
CA GLY A 155 10.07 -27.42 34.04
C GLY A 155 10.31 -27.50 35.53
N LYS A 156 10.59 -26.37 36.20
CA LYS A 156 10.72 -26.29 37.66
C LYS A 156 9.42 -26.67 38.38
N MET A 157 8.28 -26.13 37.92
CA MET A 157 6.96 -26.44 38.52
C MET A 157 6.53 -27.90 38.32
N MET A 158 6.93 -28.53 37.21
CA MET A 158 6.62 -29.93 36.92
C MET A 158 7.66 -30.91 37.47
N ARG A 159 8.70 -30.45 38.19
CA ARG A 159 9.62 -31.36 38.88
C ARG A 159 8.84 -32.14 39.92
N LYS A 160 8.99 -33.46 39.88
CA LYS A 160 8.32 -34.38 40.79
C LYS A 160 9.28 -34.94 41.84
N THR A 161 8.78 -35.22 43.03
CA THR A 161 9.45 -36.00 44.07
C THR A 161 9.50 -37.48 43.65
N ARG A 162 10.19 -38.31 44.45
CA ARG A 162 10.26 -39.77 44.23
C ARG A 162 8.89 -40.44 44.08
N HIS A 163 7.86 -39.89 44.72
CA HIS A 163 6.47 -40.39 44.69
C HIS A 163 5.59 -39.69 43.65
N GLY A 164 6.15 -38.87 42.74
CA GLY A 164 5.42 -38.29 41.61
C GLY A 164 4.69 -36.98 41.87
N GLN A 165 4.71 -36.45 43.10
CA GLN A 165 4.12 -35.16 43.44
C GLN A 165 5.05 -33.99 43.09
N PRO A 166 4.54 -32.81 42.69
CA PRO A 166 5.39 -31.64 42.45
C PRO A 166 6.25 -31.27 43.66
N VAL A 167 7.52 -30.93 43.43
CA VAL A 167 8.47 -30.55 44.49
C VAL A 167 8.01 -29.26 45.16
N MET A 168 7.76 -29.31 46.48
CA MET A 168 7.20 -28.21 47.27
C MET A 168 8.02 -26.91 47.19
N LYS A 169 9.36 -27.00 47.12
CA LYS A 169 10.26 -25.85 46.98
C LYS A 169 9.81 -24.92 45.84
N TYR A 170 9.69 -25.44 44.62
CA TYR A 170 9.33 -24.64 43.45
C TYR A 170 7.88 -24.16 43.47
N ARG A 171 6.98 -24.90 44.13
CA ARG A 171 5.56 -24.49 44.26
C ARG A 171 5.39 -23.34 45.24
N ILE A 172 6.07 -23.38 46.38
CA ILE A 172 6.06 -22.31 47.37
C ILE A 172 6.69 -21.03 46.80
N GLU A 173 7.86 -21.14 46.15
CA GLU A 173 8.53 -20.01 45.48
C GLU A 173 7.57 -19.29 44.51
N HIS A 174 6.84 -20.03 43.66
CA HIS A 174 5.89 -19.45 42.71
C HIS A 174 4.70 -18.76 43.38
N LEU A 175 4.14 -19.35 44.45
CA LEU A 175 3.04 -18.75 45.21
C LEU A 175 3.48 -17.44 45.86
N LEU A 176 4.65 -17.42 46.51
CA LEU A 176 5.21 -16.23 47.12
C LEU A 176 5.50 -15.13 46.09
N GLU A 177 6.05 -15.49 44.93
CA GLU A 177 6.31 -14.55 43.85
C GLU A 177 5.02 -13.97 43.26
N SER A 178 3.96 -14.79 43.15
CA SER A 178 2.65 -14.35 42.68
C SER A 178 1.99 -13.37 43.65
N ILE A 179 2.07 -13.63 44.96
CA ILE A 179 1.56 -12.73 46.01
C ILE A 179 2.33 -11.40 46.03
N LYS A 180 3.67 -11.45 45.91
CA LYS A 180 4.49 -10.22 45.82
C LYS A 180 4.12 -9.39 44.60
N LYS A 181 3.97 -10.04 43.43
CA LYS A 181 3.57 -9.36 42.19
C LYS A 181 2.17 -8.77 42.25
N SER A 182 1.20 -9.47 42.84
CA SER A 182 -0.15 -8.90 43.01
C SER A 182 -0.10 -7.67 43.92
N ALA A 183 0.60 -7.75 45.06
CA ALA A 183 0.73 -6.61 45.98
C ALA A 183 1.42 -5.39 45.34
N GLU A 184 2.46 -5.60 44.53
CA GLU A 184 3.12 -4.51 43.78
C GLU A 184 2.21 -3.86 42.73
N ASN A 185 1.37 -4.66 42.06
CA ASN A 185 0.45 -4.16 41.05
C ASN A 185 -0.72 -3.38 41.70
N ASP A 186 -1.21 -3.85 42.84
CA ASP A 186 -2.26 -3.17 43.60
C ASP A 186 -1.78 -1.82 44.14
N GLY A 187 -0.54 -1.73 44.62
CA GLY A 187 0.08 -0.47 45.04
C GLY A 187 0.30 0.53 43.90
N LYS A 188 0.63 0.06 42.69
CA LYS A 188 0.81 0.92 41.50
C LYS A 188 -0.53 1.46 40.97
N ASN A 189 -1.56 0.63 40.93
CA ASN A 189 -2.89 1.04 40.48
C ASN A 189 -3.51 2.12 41.40
N HIS A 190 -3.26 2.03 42.71
CA HIS A 190 -3.75 3.01 43.69
C HIS A 190 -3.07 4.39 43.56
N MET A 191 -1.81 4.44 43.12
CA MET A 191 -1.08 5.68 42.86
C MET A 191 -1.52 6.37 41.55
N THR A 192 -1.97 5.60 40.55
CA THR A 192 -2.45 6.15 39.28
C THR A 192 -3.92 6.62 39.31
N SER A 193 -4.69 6.24 40.33
CA SER A 193 -6.10 6.65 40.49
C SER A 193 -6.29 7.90 41.36
N SER A 194 -5.21 8.54 41.82
CA SER A 194 -5.23 9.69 42.73
C SER A 194 -4.83 11.02 42.07
N CYS A 195 -4.95 11.12 40.75
CA CYS A 195 -4.81 12.37 39.98
C CYS A 195 -6.14 12.76 39.34
#